data_AF-A0A8S3KE64-F1
#
_entry.id   AF-A0A8S3KE64-F1
#
_cell.length_a   1.000
_cell.length_b   1.000
_cell.length_c   1.000
_cell.angle_alpha   90.00
_cell.angle_beta   90.00
_cell.angle_gamma   90.00
#
_symmetry.space_group_name_H-M   'P 1'
#
loop_
_entity.id
_entity.type
_entity.pdbx_description
1 polymer ?
#
loop_
_entity_poly.entity_id
_entity_poly.type
_entity_poly.pdbx_seq_one_letter_code
_entity_poly.pdbx_strand_id
1 'polypeptide(L)'
;MEPILRNRLDLVQQKDKAGNNILHLLAEIDEDEGAATIQNVIKILPNDPKELLLKEKNQAHQTPLEIAQSHPHQRTAAMLSFSIDVENKY
;
A
#
# COMPACT_ATOMS: atom_id res chain seq x y z
N MET A 1 21.35 -8.08 -4.20
CA MET A 1 20.64 -8.30 -2.92
C MET A 1 19.16 -8.34 -3.23
N GLU A 2 18.45 -9.43 -2.91
CA GLU A 2 17.00 -9.49 -3.10
C GLU A 2 16.28 -8.76 -1.95
N PRO A 3 15.21 -8.00 -2.19
CA PRO A 3 14.51 -7.29 -1.13
C PRO A 3 13.75 -8.25 -0.21
N ILE A 4 13.83 -8.00 1.10
CA ILE A 4 13.29 -8.88 2.15
C ILE A 4 11.80 -9.17 1.94
N LEU A 5 11.01 -8.17 1.55
CA LEU A 5 9.57 -8.29 1.35
C LEU A 5 9.19 -9.32 0.27
N ARG A 6 10.09 -9.62 -0.68
CA ARG A 6 9.86 -10.63 -1.69
C ARG A 6 9.91 -12.07 -1.13
N ASN A 7 10.74 -12.27 -0.09
CA ASN A 7 10.98 -13.59 0.50
C ASN A 7 10.31 -13.77 1.88
N ARG A 8 9.72 -12.71 2.43
CA ARG A 8 9.07 -12.66 3.73
C ARG A 8 7.65 -12.12 3.63
N LEU A 9 6.82 -12.84 2.87
CA LEU A 9 5.40 -12.49 2.70
C LEU A 9 4.63 -12.54 4.03
N ASP A 10 5.11 -13.31 5.01
CA ASP A 10 4.59 -13.29 6.38
C ASP A 10 4.67 -11.91 7.02
N LEU A 11 5.71 -11.12 6.72
CA LEU A 11 5.82 -9.74 7.18
C LEU A 11 4.87 -8.80 6.42
N VAL A 12 4.66 -9.05 5.13
CA VAL A 12 3.78 -8.27 4.26
C VAL A 12 2.32 -8.38 4.70
N GLN A 13 1.92 -9.56 5.16
CA GLN A 13 0.56 -9.84 5.65
C GLN A 13 0.31 -9.36 7.08
N GLN A 14 1.34 -8.87 7.78
CA GLN A 14 1.14 -8.33 9.13
C GLN A 14 0.30 -7.07 9.08
N LYS A 15 -0.57 -6.98 10.08
CA LYS A 15 -1.37 -5.81 10.35
C LYS A 15 -1.03 -5.28 11.72
N ASP A 16 -1.15 -3.96 11.88
CA ASP A 16 -1.11 -3.36 13.20
C ASP A 16 -2.40 -3.66 14.00
N LYS A 17 -2.52 -3.06 15.18
CA LYS A 17 -3.70 -3.23 16.05
C LYS A 17 -4.98 -2.64 15.47
N ALA A 18 -4.89 -1.67 14.57
CA ALA A 18 -6.01 -1.05 13.86
C ALA A 18 -6.39 -1.81 12.57
N GLY A 19 -5.70 -2.91 12.27
CA GLY A 19 -5.90 -3.66 11.04
C GLY A 19 -5.28 -3.00 9.81
N ASN A 20 -4.41 -2.00 10.00
CA ASN A 20 -3.67 -1.37 8.91
C ASN A 20 -2.59 -2.33 8.43
N ASN A 21 -2.56 -2.59 7.13
CA ASN A 21 -1.43 -3.20 6.48
C ASN A 21 -0.35 -2.14 6.14
N ILE A 22 0.78 -2.57 5.58
CA ILE A 22 1.89 -1.67 5.24
C ILE A 22 1.48 -0.48 4.36
N LEU A 23 0.54 -0.65 3.42
CA LEU A 23 0.14 0.43 2.51
C LEU A 23 -0.74 1.47 3.20
N HIS A 24 -1.56 1.08 4.19
CA HIS A 24 -2.29 2.04 5.03
C HIS A 24 -1.31 2.92 5.80
N LEU A 25 -0.29 2.32 6.41
CA LEU A 25 0.72 3.05 7.18
C LEU A 25 1.52 4.02 6.29
N LEU A 26 1.90 3.58 5.09
CA LEU A 26 2.61 4.44 4.14
C LEU A 26 1.73 5.57 3.58
N ALA A 27 0.40 5.42 3.59
CA ALA A 27 -0.53 6.46 3.16
C ALA A 27 -0.55 7.68 4.10
N GLU A 28 -0.18 7.48 5.37
CA GLU A 28 -0.10 8.53 6.39
C GLU A 28 1.26 9.24 6.45
N ILE A 29 2.28 8.73 5.74
CA ILE A 29 3.61 9.34 5.68
C ILE A 29 3.61 10.56 4.76
N ASP A 30 4.51 11.51 5.05
CA ASP A 30 4.81 12.68 4.21
C ASP A 30 4.84 12.34 2.71
N GLU A 31 4.25 13.24 1.94
CA GLU A 31 3.78 13.00 0.56
C GLU A 31 4.83 12.37 -0.38
N ASP A 32 6.05 12.87 -0.39
CA ASP A 32 7.09 12.39 -1.31
C ASP A 32 7.72 11.06 -0.84
N GLU A 33 7.95 10.90 0.47
CA GLU A 33 8.55 9.69 1.04
C GLU A 33 7.57 8.52 1.01
N GLY A 34 6.31 8.77 1.34
CA GLY A 34 5.22 7.79 1.26
C GLY A 34 5.05 7.28 -0.17
N ALA A 35 4.91 8.18 -1.14
CA ALA A 35 4.73 7.80 -2.54
C ALA A 35 5.92 7.00 -3.11
N ALA A 36 7.16 7.42 -2.83
CA ALA A 36 8.35 6.69 -3.28
C ALA A 36 8.44 5.29 -2.66
N THR A 37 8.13 5.18 -1.36
CA THR A 37 8.17 3.91 -0.64
C THR A 37 7.07 2.97 -1.11
N ILE A 38 5.85 3.46 -1.31
CA ILE A 38 4.73 2.70 -1.88
C ILE A 38 5.11 2.15 -3.26
N GLN A 39 5.65 3.00 -4.15
CA GLN A 39 6.07 2.55 -5.47
C GLN A 39 7.09 1.41 -5.38
N ASN A 40 8.06 1.52 -4.46
CA ASN A 40 9.04 0.47 -4.26
C ASN A 40 8.38 -0.81 -3.77
N VAL A 41 7.60 -0.77 -2.69
CA VAL A 41 6.88 -1.93 -2.14
C VAL A 41 6.05 -2.64 -3.21
N ILE A 42 5.27 -1.90 -3.99
CA ILE A 42 4.40 -2.45 -5.03
C ILE A 42 5.20 -3.14 -6.14
N LYS A 43 6.37 -2.61 -6.52
CA LYS A 43 7.24 -3.21 -7.55
C LYS A 43 7.85 -4.55 -7.13
N ILE A 44 8.05 -4.77 -5.83
CA ILE A 44 8.74 -5.97 -5.33
C ILE A 44 7.80 -7.11 -4.94
N LEU A 45 6.56 -6.78 -4.60
CA LEU A 45 5.58 -7.76 -4.18
C LEU A 45 5.05 -8.56 -5.37
N PRO A 46 4.83 -9.88 -5.20
CA PRO A 46 4.06 -10.65 -6.17
C PRO A 46 2.61 -10.14 -6.23
N ASN A 47 1.89 -10.49 -7.30
CA ASN A 47 0.58 -9.91 -7.58
C ASN A 47 -0.45 -10.19 -6.48
N ASP A 48 -0.60 -11.43 -6.01
CA ASP A 48 -1.68 -11.75 -5.05
C ASP A 48 -1.58 -10.95 -3.73
N PRO A 49 -0.42 -10.88 -3.04
CA PRO A 49 -0.29 -10.05 -1.86
C PRO A 49 -0.44 -8.56 -2.15
N LYS A 50 0.03 -8.11 -3.32
CA LYS A 50 -0.06 -6.71 -3.73
C LYS A 50 -1.52 -6.28 -3.92
N GLU A 51 -2.31 -7.08 -4.63
CA GLU A 51 -3.75 -6.81 -4.82
C GLU A 51 -4.49 -6.79 -3.48
N LEU A 52 -4.21 -7.78 -2.62
CA LEU A 52 -4.79 -7.83 -1.28
C LEU A 52 -4.50 -6.54 -0.51
N LEU A 53 -3.24 -6.11 -0.46
CA LEU A 53 -2.85 -4.92 0.30
C LEU A 53 -3.53 -3.64 -0.21
N LEU A 54 -3.69 -3.50 -1.53
CA LEU A 54 -4.28 -2.32 -2.16
C LEU A 54 -5.79 -2.20 -1.90
N LYS A 55 -6.50 -3.32 -1.82
CA LYS A 55 -7.97 -3.35 -1.72
C LYS A 55 -8.49 -3.63 -0.32
N GLU A 56 -7.64 -4.15 0.56
CA GLU A 56 -8.02 -4.51 1.91
C GLU A 56 -8.40 -3.29 2.74
N LYS A 57 -9.46 -3.45 3.55
CA LYS A 57 -9.92 -2.43 4.48
C LYS A 57 -9.39 -2.70 5.89
N ASN A 58 -8.99 -1.64 6.58
CA ASN A 58 -8.67 -1.67 8.01
C ASN A 58 -9.95 -1.75 8.88
N GLN A 59 -9.81 -1.69 10.20
CA GLN A 59 -10.95 -1.73 11.13
C GLN A 59 -11.86 -0.50 11.03
N ALA A 60 -11.36 0.63 10.52
CA ALA A 60 -12.15 1.82 10.20
C ALA A 60 -12.89 1.70 8.85
N HIS A 61 -12.83 0.54 8.19
CA HIS A 61 -13.42 0.28 6.88
C HIS A 61 -12.83 1.12 5.74
N GLN A 62 -11.59 1.57 5.90
CA GLN A 62 -10.85 2.36 4.91
C GLN A 62 -9.75 1.52 4.27
N THR A 63 -9.56 1.70 2.97
CA THR A 63 -8.42 1.21 2.17
C THR A 63 -7.23 2.16 2.28
N PRO A 64 -6.03 1.76 1.83
CA PRO A 64 -4.88 2.67 1.76
C PRO A 64 -5.18 3.94 0.93
N LEU A 65 -5.91 3.80 -0.18
CA LEU A 65 -6.26 4.93 -1.04
C LEU A 65 -7.19 5.90 -0.33
N GLU A 66 -8.20 5.39 0.38
CA GLU A 66 -9.15 6.23 1.13
C GLU A 66 -8.45 7.00 2.26
N ILE A 67 -7.44 6.42 2.91
CA ILE A 67 -6.59 7.13 3.89
C ILE A 67 -5.78 8.23 3.19
N ALA A 68 -5.12 7.93 2.07
CA ALA A 68 -4.32 8.92 1.35
C ALA A 68 -5.16 10.11 0.86
N GLN A 69 -6.40 9.86 0.44
CA GLN A 69 -7.34 10.89 -0.01
C GLN A 69 -7.91 11.75 1.13
N SER A 70 -7.96 11.25 2.36
CA SER A 70 -8.40 12.04 3.51
C SER A 70 -7.32 13.00 4.04
N HIS A 71 -6.13 12.96 3.45
CA HIS A 71 -4.98 13.80 3.81
C HIS A 71 -4.59 14.70 2.62
N PRO A 72 -3.80 15.77 2.84
CA PRO A 72 -3.28 16.60 1.74
C PRO A 72 -2.25 15.88 0.84
N HIS A 73 -2.06 14.56 0.99
CA HIS A 73 -1.00 13.75 0.34
C HIS A 73 -1.41 13.34 -1.08
N GLN A 74 -1.52 14.31 -1.99
CA GLN A 74 -2.03 14.09 -3.35
C GLN A 74 -1.18 13.08 -4.13
N ARG A 75 0.15 13.11 -3.98
CA ARG A 75 1.06 12.19 -4.66
C ARG A 75 0.91 10.75 -4.20
N THR A 76 0.74 10.53 -2.90
CA THR A 76 0.52 9.20 -2.32
C THR A 76 -0.82 8.63 -2.81
N ALA A 77 -1.88 9.44 -2.80
CA ALA A 77 -3.17 9.06 -3.35
C ALA A 77 -3.08 8.73 -4.85
N ALA A 78 -2.37 9.54 -5.64
CA ALA A 78 -2.14 9.29 -7.06
C ALA A 78 -1.35 7.99 -7.30
N MET A 79 -0.33 7.70 -6.49
CA MET A 79 0.46 6.47 -6.61
C MET A 79 -0.39 5.22 -6.32
N LEU A 80 -1.21 5.26 -5.28
CA LEU A 80 -2.13 4.17 -4.93
C LEU A 80 -3.22 3.99 -5.98
N SER A 81 -3.83 5.07 -6.46
CA SER A 81 -4.83 5.03 -7.54
C SER A 81 -4.27 4.42 -8.82
N PHE A 82 -3.08 4.88 -9.26
CA PHE A 82 -2.41 4.33 -10.43
C PHE A 82 -2.13 2.83 -10.27
N SER A 83 -1.70 2.41 -9.08
CA SER A 83 -1.40 1.00 -8.83
C SER A 83 -2.64 0.12 -8.87
N ILE A 84 -3.77 0.61 -8.35
CA ILE A 84 -5.06 -0.08 -8.44
C ILE A 84 -5.52 -0.20 -9.89
N ASP A 85 -5.39 0.86 -10.68
CA ASP A 85 -5.77 0.85 -12.10
C ASP A 85 -4.93 -0.12 -12.93
N VAL A 86 -3.65 -0.32 -12.58
CA VAL A 86 -2.78 -1.30 -13.23
C VAL A 86 -3.22 -2.72 -12.90
N GLU A 87 -3.53 -3.02 -11.64
CA GLU A 87 -3.97 -4.36 -11.23
C GLU A 87 -5.36 -4.73 -11.79
N ASN A 88 -6.26 -3.76 -12.00
CA ASN A 88 -7.60 -4.03 -12.56
C ASN A 88 -7.61 -4.24 -14.09
N LYS A 89 -6.48 -4.07 -14.79
CA LYS A 89 -6.38 -4.21 -16.26
C LYS A 89 -5.93 -5.59 -16.74
N TYR A 90 -5.64 -6.51 -15.82
CA TYR A 90 -5.19 -7.87 -16.09
C TYR A 90 -6.01 -8.87 -15.27
#